data_AF-A0A4P6TN25-F1
#
_entry.id   AF-A0A4P6TN25-F1
#
_cell.length_a   1.000
_cell.length_b   1.000
_cell.length_c   1.000
_cell.angle_alpha   90.00
_cell.angle_beta   90.00
_cell.angle_gamma   90.00
#
_symmetry.space_group_name_H-M   'P 1'
#
loop_
_entity.id
_entity.type
_entity.pdbx_description
1 polymer ?
#
loop_
_entity_poly.entity_id
_entity_poly.type
_entity_poly.pdbx_seq_one_letter_code
_entity_poly.pdbx_strand_id
1 'polypeptide(L)'
;MRHAADFTSYHPACTECLAFTREWPKLSHVALQHKVNIMHLTLDRLQASARPAILEHLSGLSPDDLFTRFGLTLGPASLVSYVDSINFNRDIVIGAHYRGLLIGVVHIAVLQTDAFPHGELGISVDSFCQGKGIGRQLFDQALHHALGRKVNRLRIQYLRRNGRMASLCRGLSTRFAQDGEETACLITLAEDDPANACRREMEDGIEVFHADAPAPRGHILFIHGVAGDGWQWRENMQPWFAAHGLSSSALSLRGHGGSKPRDNQTLRDYEQDVQQVLARLPVQPSLIVGHSMGGFLTQRVLEGNEQWQSASLICSVPPWGLLPGTLDNVVEFMGDPLGKAIAIQAAEGKPAYVNPDNISARVQVIGGSRDRLIPPEVVAATARSYDTSAVMIEDAGHAVISSRKWQDVAEQVLQHLLAGQ
;
A
#
# COMPACT_ATOMS: atom_id res chain seq x y z
N MET A 1 -13.11 -32.47 -19.56
CA MET A 1 -12.34 -33.72 -19.44
C MET A 1 -11.21 -33.69 -20.47
N ARG A 2 -10.02 -34.15 -20.05
CA ARG A 2 -8.74 -34.27 -20.80
C ARG A 2 -7.99 -32.95 -20.99
N HIS A 3 -6.71 -32.81 -20.63
CA HIS A 3 -5.77 -33.70 -19.94
C HIS A 3 -4.65 -32.80 -19.39
N ALA A 4 -4.24 -33.04 -18.15
CA ALA A 4 -2.90 -32.68 -17.69
C ALA A 4 -1.88 -33.41 -18.57
N ALA A 5 -0.84 -32.71 -19.01
CA ALA A 5 0.29 -33.30 -19.70
C ALA A 5 1.57 -32.93 -18.96
N ASP A 6 2.23 -33.98 -18.49
CA ASP A 6 3.52 -34.00 -17.80
C ASP A 6 4.62 -33.25 -18.53
N PHE A 7 5.31 -32.36 -17.80
CA PHE A 7 6.59 -31.79 -18.21
C PHE A 7 7.72 -32.80 -17.93
N THR A 8 7.87 -33.80 -18.79
CA THR A 8 9.08 -34.63 -18.84
C THR A 8 9.50 -34.88 -20.28
N SER A 9 10.40 -34.03 -20.80
CA SER A 9 11.41 -34.43 -21.79
C SER A 9 12.37 -33.26 -22.06
N TYR A 10 13.51 -33.36 -21.38
CA TYR A 10 14.73 -32.61 -21.66
C TYR A 10 15.34 -33.10 -22.99
N HIS A 11 15.75 -32.18 -23.86
CA HIS A 11 16.73 -32.42 -24.93
C HIS A 11 17.69 -31.20 -25.00
N PRO A 12 18.97 -31.36 -25.36
CA PRO A 12 20.09 -30.87 -24.58
C PRO A 12 20.76 -29.63 -25.18
N ALA A 13 21.38 -28.88 -24.28
CA ALA A 13 22.59 -28.07 -24.42
C ALA A 13 22.92 -27.51 -25.84
N CYS A 14 22.62 -26.22 -26.02
CA CYS A 14 23.41 -25.38 -26.90
C CYS A 14 24.63 -24.88 -26.10
N THR A 15 25.81 -25.40 -26.44
CA THR A 15 27.07 -25.31 -25.67
C THR A 15 27.87 -24.01 -25.85
N GLU A 16 27.23 -22.88 -26.15
CA GLU A 16 27.93 -21.57 -26.29
C GLU A 16 27.47 -20.46 -25.33
N CYS A 17 26.68 -20.79 -24.30
CA CYS A 17 26.28 -19.82 -23.26
C CYS A 17 26.91 -20.05 -21.87
N LEU A 18 27.98 -20.85 -21.77
CA LEU A 18 28.68 -21.14 -20.52
C LEU A 18 29.97 -20.33 -20.40
N ALA A 19 29.85 -19.05 -20.05
CA ALA A 19 30.89 -18.31 -19.32
C ALA A 19 30.37 -16.94 -18.88
N PHE A 20 29.43 -16.85 -17.94
CA PHE A 20 29.27 -15.68 -17.07
C PHE A 20 28.37 -16.03 -15.87
N THR A 21 28.83 -16.94 -15.01
CA THR A 21 28.37 -16.97 -13.61
C THR A 21 29.05 -15.83 -12.88
N ARG A 22 28.48 -14.62 -12.96
CA ARG A 22 28.77 -13.57 -11.98
C ARG A 22 27.81 -13.75 -10.81
N GLU A 23 28.35 -14.22 -9.70
CA GLU A 23 27.69 -14.09 -8.40
C GLU A 23 27.31 -12.61 -8.17
N TRP A 24 26.08 -12.38 -7.72
CA TRP A 24 25.65 -11.06 -7.28
C TRP A 24 26.50 -10.62 -6.09
N PRO A 25 27.18 -9.47 -6.14
CA PRO A 25 27.72 -8.90 -4.93
C PRO A 25 26.56 -8.46 -4.03
N LYS A 26 26.64 -8.78 -2.74
CA LYS A 26 25.85 -8.13 -1.69
C LYS A 26 25.91 -6.61 -1.93
N LEU A 27 24.76 -5.96 -2.09
CA LEU A 27 24.62 -4.54 -2.39
C LEU A 27 25.35 -3.69 -1.33
N SER A 28 26.62 -3.39 -1.56
CA SER A 28 27.39 -2.36 -0.86
C SER A 28 27.43 -1.10 -1.72
N HIS A 29 27.20 0.03 -1.06
CA HIS A 29 27.23 1.38 -1.59
C HIS A 29 28.34 1.66 -2.63
N VAL A 30 27.94 2.36 -3.69
CA VAL A 30 28.74 3.12 -4.68
C VAL A 30 29.33 2.35 -5.86
N ALA A 31 28.79 2.62 -7.05
CA ALA A 31 29.56 2.91 -8.28
C ALA A 31 28.65 3.59 -9.33
N LEU A 32 28.33 4.87 -9.13
CA LEU A 32 27.75 5.74 -10.16
C LEU A 32 28.88 6.59 -10.74
N GLN A 33 29.29 6.35 -11.98
CA GLN A 33 29.93 7.40 -12.79
C GLN A 33 30.02 7.11 -14.30
N HIS A 34 29.61 8.14 -15.06
CA HIS A 34 29.70 8.41 -16.53
C HIS A 34 28.55 7.86 -17.41
N LYS A 35 27.85 8.63 -18.27
CA LYS A 35 27.92 10.05 -18.69
C LYS A 35 26.61 10.46 -19.42
N VAL A 36 25.74 11.19 -18.73
CA VAL A 36 24.97 12.34 -19.27
C VAL A 36 25.03 13.36 -18.15
N ASN A 37 25.51 14.57 -18.42
CA ASN A 37 25.57 15.61 -17.40
C ASN A 37 24.16 16.20 -17.23
N ILE A 38 23.25 15.44 -16.61
CA ILE A 38 21.91 15.90 -16.24
C ILE A 38 22.04 16.55 -14.86
N MET A 39 22.63 17.74 -14.77
CA MET A 39 22.79 18.46 -13.49
C MET A 39 21.45 18.82 -12.80
N HIS A 40 20.30 18.46 -13.40
CA HIS A 40 18.95 18.74 -12.88
C HIS A 40 17.95 17.59 -13.09
N LEU A 41 18.40 16.32 -13.19
CA LEU A 41 17.46 15.18 -13.11
C LEU A 41 17.15 14.93 -11.64
N THR A 42 15.89 14.97 -11.26
CA THR A 42 15.44 14.53 -9.93
C THR A 42 14.53 13.33 -10.07
N LEU A 43 14.71 12.35 -9.20
CA LEU A 43 13.84 11.19 -9.12
C LEU A 43 13.16 11.15 -7.75
N ASP A 44 11.85 10.97 -7.74
CA ASP A 44 11.06 11.03 -6.52
C ASP A 44 9.85 10.09 -6.59
N ARG A 45 9.40 9.66 -5.41
CA ARG A 45 8.19 8.85 -5.28
C ARG A 45 6.98 9.76 -5.43
N LEU A 46 6.25 9.56 -6.52
CA LEU A 46 5.04 10.31 -6.80
C LEU A 46 3.94 9.97 -5.78
N GLN A 47 3.12 10.97 -5.47
CA GLN A 47 1.93 10.85 -4.64
C GLN A 47 0.68 11.06 -5.49
N ALA A 48 -0.50 10.87 -4.92
CA ALA A 48 -1.77 11.05 -5.63
C ALA A 48 -1.95 12.45 -6.23
N SER A 49 -1.34 13.48 -5.64
CA SER A 49 -1.32 14.84 -6.21
C SER A 49 -0.59 14.94 -7.56
N ALA A 50 0.22 13.95 -7.93
CA ALA A 50 0.93 13.89 -9.22
C ALA A 50 0.07 13.32 -10.36
N ARG A 51 -1.18 12.89 -10.11
CA ARG A 51 -2.09 12.38 -11.16
C ARG A 51 -2.16 13.29 -12.40
N PRO A 52 -2.33 14.63 -12.27
CA PRO A 52 -2.35 15.51 -13.45
C PRO A 52 -1.05 15.45 -14.27
N ALA A 53 0.11 15.46 -13.60
CA ALA A 53 1.41 15.39 -14.26
C ALA A 53 1.65 14.03 -14.93
N ILE A 54 1.22 12.93 -14.31
CA ILE A 54 1.29 11.59 -14.92
C ILE A 54 0.40 11.52 -16.17
N LEU A 55 -0.81 12.07 -16.10
CA LEU A 55 -1.72 12.10 -17.24
C LEU A 55 -1.16 12.96 -18.38
N GLU A 56 -0.59 14.12 -18.07
CA GLU A 56 0.09 14.98 -19.05
C GLU A 56 1.25 14.25 -19.72
N HIS A 57 2.14 13.64 -18.94
CA HIS A 57 3.25 12.81 -19.42
C HIS A 57 2.77 11.71 -20.36
N LEU A 58 1.80 10.89 -19.94
CA LEU A 58 1.28 9.78 -20.75
C LEU A 58 0.57 10.27 -22.02
N SER A 59 -0.15 11.38 -21.95
CA SER A 59 -0.85 11.96 -23.10
C SER A 59 0.11 12.57 -24.13
N GLY A 60 1.31 12.98 -23.69
CA GLY A 60 2.37 13.51 -24.54
C GLY A 60 3.21 12.45 -25.26
N LEU A 61 3.06 11.17 -24.90
CA LEU A 61 3.79 10.07 -25.54
C LEU A 61 3.32 9.83 -26.98
N SER A 62 4.24 9.38 -27.83
CA SER A 62 3.89 8.92 -29.18
C SER A 62 2.98 7.68 -29.11
N PRO A 63 2.17 7.41 -30.16
CA PRO A 63 1.36 6.19 -30.22
C PRO A 63 2.18 4.90 -30.05
N ASP A 64 3.39 4.87 -30.61
CA ASP A 64 4.31 3.74 -30.47
C ASP A 64 4.80 3.60 -29.03
N ASP A 65 5.20 4.69 -28.37
CA ASP A 65 5.66 4.65 -26.98
C ASP A 65 4.53 4.21 -26.03
N LEU A 66 3.30 4.71 -26.24
CA LEU A 66 2.11 4.26 -25.50
C LEU A 66 1.87 2.76 -25.70
N PHE A 67 1.91 2.28 -26.94
CA PHE A 67 1.76 0.87 -27.23
C PHE A 67 2.86 0.04 -26.56
N THR A 68 4.12 0.50 -26.56
CA THR A 68 5.20 -0.22 -25.86
C THR A 68 5.06 -0.21 -24.34
N ARG A 69 4.42 0.83 -23.77
CA ARG A 69 4.17 0.98 -22.34
C ARG A 69 3.03 0.09 -21.86
N PHE A 70 1.96 -0.05 -22.63
CA PHE A 70 0.72 -0.71 -22.20
C PHE A 70 0.47 -2.06 -22.87
N GLY A 71 1.15 -2.36 -23.98
CA GLY A 71 0.88 -3.55 -24.80
C GLY A 71 -0.39 -3.46 -25.64
N LEU A 72 -1.13 -2.35 -25.54
CA LEU A 72 -2.34 -2.08 -26.32
C LEU A 72 -2.50 -0.59 -26.63
N THR A 73 -3.31 -0.28 -27.63
CA THR A 73 -3.65 1.10 -27.97
C THR A 73 -4.68 1.65 -26.99
N LEU A 74 -4.34 2.72 -26.29
CA LEU A 74 -5.22 3.40 -25.35
C LEU A 74 -5.74 4.71 -25.93
N GLY A 75 -7.03 4.97 -25.75
CA GLY A 75 -7.63 6.28 -25.99
C GLY A 75 -7.50 7.20 -24.75
N PRO A 76 -7.80 8.51 -24.88
CA PRO A 76 -7.68 9.47 -23.77
C PRO A 76 -8.47 9.05 -22.51
N ALA A 77 -9.70 8.55 -22.67
CA ALA A 77 -10.52 8.10 -21.55
C ALA A 77 -9.90 6.91 -20.79
N SER A 78 -9.21 6.01 -21.51
CA SER A 78 -8.52 4.87 -20.90
C SER A 78 -7.25 5.30 -20.15
N LEU A 79 -6.55 6.34 -20.61
CA LEU A 79 -5.42 6.93 -19.88
C LEU A 79 -5.88 7.59 -18.57
N VAL A 80 -6.98 8.34 -18.60
CA VAL A 80 -7.60 8.90 -17.38
C VAL A 80 -7.95 7.78 -16.41
N SER A 81 -8.68 6.76 -16.89
CA SER A 81 -9.08 5.61 -16.06
C SER A 81 -7.87 4.88 -15.45
N TYR A 82 -6.80 4.70 -16.23
CA TYR A 82 -5.55 4.13 -15.75
C TYR A 82 -4.94 4.98 -14.64
N VAL A 83 -4.76 6.29 -14.87
CA VAL A 83 -4.16 7.21 -13.89
C VAL A 83 -5.00 7.25 -12.62
N ASP A 84 -6.32 7.26 -12.72
CA ASP A 84 -7.24 7.27 -11.59
C ASP A 84 -7.17 5.95 -10.79
N SER A 85 -6.98 4.82 -11.47
CA SER A 85 -6.84 3.51 -10.82
C SER A 85 -5.57 3.31 -10.02
N ILE A 86 -4.54 4.15 -10.19
CA ILE A 86 -3.27 4.01 -9.46
C ILE A 86 -3.54 4.16 -7.97
N ASN A 87 -3.14 3.15 -7.17
CA ASN A 87 -3.24 3.19 -5.73
C ASN A 87 -1.88 3.60 -5.14
N PHE A 88 -1.70 4.87 -4.80
CA PHE A 88 -0.44 5.39 -4.29
C PHE A 88 -0.05 4.90 -2.87
N ASN A 89 -0.97 4.26 -2.13
CA ASN A 89 -0.62 3.63 -0.85
C ASN A 89 0.08 2.30 -1.05
N ARG A 90 -0.30 1.57 -2.10
CA ARG A 90 0.12 0.20 -2.39
C ARG A 90 1.17 0.12 -3.50
N ASP A 91 0.96 0.87 -4.58
CA ASP A 91 1.77 0.82 -5.79
C ASP A 91 3.07 1.63 -5.63
N ILE A 92 4.05 1.32 -6.48
CA ILE A 92 5.34 2.02 -6.53
C ILE A 92 5.35 2.86 -7.78
N VAL A 93 5.32 4.18 -7.61
CA VAL A 93 5.33 5.14 -8.71
C VAL A 93 6.49 6.10 -8.53
N ILE A 94 7.47 6.05 -9.43
CA ILE A 94 8.65 6.93 -9.41
C ILE A 94 8.62 7.80 -10.66
N GLY A 95 8.76 9.11 -10.46
CA GLY A 95 8.83 10.11 -11.51
C GLY A 95 10.27 10.53 -11.77
N ALA A 96 10.57 10.85 -13.03
CA ALA A 96 11.80 11.50 -13.44
C ALA A 96 11.47 12.92 -13.88
N HIS A 97 12.02 13.91 -13.18
CA HIS A 97 11.78 15.31 -13.47
C HIS A 97 13.02 16.00 -14.04
N TYR A 98 12.81 16.85 -15.03
CA TYR A 98 13.84 17.74 -15.58
C TYR A 98 13.28 19.15 -15.68
N ARG A 99 13.89 20.10 -14.95
CA ARG A 99 13.44 21.50 -14.86
C ARG A 99 11.95 21.63 -14.47
N GLY A 100 11.51 20.78 -13.55
CA GLY A 100 10.13 20.76 -13.06
C GLY A 100 9.12 20.00 -13.93
N LEU A 101 9.51 19.56 -15.13
CA LEU A 101 8.66 18.74 -16.00
C LEU A 101 8.86 17.26 -15.71
N LEU A 102 7.77 16.51 -15.60
CA LEU A 102 7.79 15.05 -15.52
C LEU A 102 8.07 14.48 -16.91
N ILE A 103 9.23 13.87 -17.11
CA ILE A 103 9.72 13.37 -18.41
C ILE A 103 9.82 11.83 -18.47
N GLY A 104 9.42 11.16 -17.40
CA GLY A 104 9.43 9.71 -17.30
C GLY A 104 8.75 9.23 -16.03
N VAL A 105 8.10 8.08 -16.13
CA VAL A 105 7.37 7.44 -15.03
C VAL A 105 7.61 5.95 -15.09
N VAL A 106 7.93 5.34 -13.95
CA VAL A 106 7.81 3.91 -13.74
C VAL A 106 6.71 3.66 -12.72
N HIS A 107 5.82 2.73 -13.04
CA HIS A 107 4.75 2.29 -12.15
C HIS A 107 4.85 0.76 -12.02
N ILE A 108 5.00 0.29 -10.78
CA ILE A 108 4.77 -1.10 -10.39
C ILE A 108 3.42 -1.17 -9.70
N ALA A 109 2.44 -1.76 -10.39
CA ALA A 109 1.15 -2.09 -9.79
C ALA A 109 1.36 -3.29 -8.88
N VAL A 110 1.16 -3.12 -7.57
CA VAL A 110 1.42 -4.17 -6.59
C VAL A 110 0.13 -4.92 -6.30
N LEU A 111 0.19 -6.25 -6.34
CA LEU A 111 -0.93 -7.16 -6.16
C LEU A 111 -0.57 -8.16 -5.08
N GLN A 112 -1.58 -8.64 -4.34
CA GLN A 112 -1.43 -9.77 -3.43
C GLN A 112 -1.88 -11.05 -4.14
N THR A 113 -0.98 -12.02 -4.30
CA THR A 113 -1.25 -13.32 -4.93
C THR A 113 -0.53 -14.41 -4.15
N ASP A 114 -1.20 -15.55 -3.91
CA ASP A 114 -0.63 -16.69 -3.17
C ASP A 114 0.04 -16.32 -1.84
N ALA A 115 -0.58 -15.38 -1.11
CA ALA A 115 -0.10 -14.81 0.15
C ALA A 115 1.13 -13.88 0.10
N PHE A 116 1.65 -13.56 -1.10
CA PHE A 116 2.80 -12.68 -1.27
C PHE A 116 2.53 -11.48 -2.19
N PRO A 117 3.30 -10.38 -2.07
CA PRO A 117 3.22 -9.25 -2.98
C PRO A 117 3.94 -9.57 -4.30
N HIS A 118 3.24 -9.34 -5.40
CA HIS A 118 3.77 -9.42 -6.76
C HIS A 118 3.56 -8.06 -7.43
N GLY A 119 4.44 -7.68 -8.35
CA GLY A 119 4.32 -6.42 -9.07
C GLY A 119 4.20 -6.61 -10.58
N GLU A 120 3.40 -5.78 -11.23
CA GLU A 120 3.46 -5.59 -12.68
C GLU A 120 4.10 -4.25 -12.99
N LEU A 121 5.27 -4.27 -13.64
CA LEU A 121 6.04 -3.07 -13.93
C LEU A 121 5.77 -2.59 -15.35
N GLY A 122 5.50 -1.30 -15.49
CA GLY A 122 5.65 -0.62 -16.76
C GLY A 122 6.29 0.76 -16.60
N ILE A 123 7.00 1.16 -17.64
CA ILE A 123 7.87 2.33 -17.63
C ILE A 123 7.73 3.10 -18.94
N SER A 124 7.70 4.41 -18.85
CA SER A 124 7.74 5.32 -20.01
C SER A 124 8.73 6.45 -19.75
N VAL A 125 9.37 6.89 -20.82
CA VAL A 125 10.27 8.05 -20.84
C VAL A 125 9.97 8.78 -22.15
N ASP A 126 9.88 10.11 -22.09
CA ASP A 126 9.65 10.95 -23.26
C ASP A 126 10.59 10.61 -24.40
N SER A 127 10.09 10.57 -25.63
CA SER A 127 10.84 10.09 -26.80
C SER A 127 12.17 10.83 -26.99
N PHE A 128 12.20 12.15 -26.75
CA PHE A 128 13.40 12.99 -26.82
C PHE A 128 14.43 12.73 -25.69
N CYS A 129 14.01 12.04 -24.63
CA CYS A 129 14.78 11.71 -23.45
C CYS A 129 15.24 10.24 -23.43
N GLN A 130 14.70 9.40 -24.31
CA GLN A 130 15.10 8.00 -24.42
C GLN A 130 16.57 7.84 -24.83
N GLY A 131 17.18 6.71 -24.44
CA GLY A 131 18.61 6.43 -24.71
C GLY A 131 19.61 7.17 -23.83
N LYS A 132 19.16 8.06 -22.94
CA LYS A 132 20.00 8.85 -22.02
C LYS A 132 20.19 8.23 -20.63
N GLY A 133 19.81 6.97 -20.45
CA GLY A 133 19.92 6.25 -19.18
C GLY A 133 18.82 6.53 -18.14
N ILE A 134 17.88 7.45 -18.40
CA ILE A 134 16.78 7.79 -17.48
C ILE A 134 15.93 6.57 -17.12
N GLY A 135 15.54 5.77 -18.11
CA GLY A 135 14.74 4.56 -17.88
C GLY A 135 15.45 3.54 -16.99
N ARG A 136 16.78 3.46 -17.04
CA ARG A 136 17.56 2.59 -16.15
C ARG A 136 17.53 3.10 -14.71
N GLN A 137 17.68 4.41 -14.50
CA GLN A 137 17.63 4.98 -13.16
C GLN A 137 16.24 4.83 -12.52
N LEU A 138 15.16 5.10 -13.29
CA LEU A 138 13.80 4.84 -12.86
C LEU A 138 13.59 3.36 -12.48
N PHE A 139 14.02 2.45 -13.35
CA PHE A 139 13.90 1.02 -13.12
C PHE A 139 14.65 0.56 -11.86
N ASP A 140 15.91 0.96 -11.68
CA ASP A 140 16.72 0.61 -10.51
C ASP A 140 16.09 1.15 -9.21
N GLN A 141 15.57 2.37 -9.22
CA GLN A 141 14.88 2.93 -8.07
C GLN A 141 13.56 2.19 -7.77
N ALA A 142 12.80 1.84 -8.79
CA ALA A 142 11.59 1.04 -8.62
C ALA A 142 11.88 -0.34 -8.04
N LEU A 143 12.97 -1.00 -8.46
CA LEU A 143 13.42 -2.27 -7.86
C LEU A 143 13.80 -2.10 -6.38
N HIS A 144 14.51 -1.02 -6.03
CA HIS A 144 14.86 -0.74 -4.64
C HIS A 144 13.61 -0.59 -3.77
N HIS A 145 12.60 0.13 -4.26
CA HIS A 145 11.32 0.24 -3.57
C HIS A 145 10.56 -1.09 -3.50
N ALA A 146 10.57 -1.88 -4.58
CA ALA A 146 9.92 -3.19 -4.62
C ALA A 146 10.47 -4.13 -3.54
N LEU A 147 11.79 -4.15 -3.35
CA LEU A 147 12.44 -4.90 -2.27
C LEU A 147 12.01 -4.40 -0.89
N GLY A 148 11.96 -3.07 -0.68
CA GLY A 148 11.50 -2.48 0.58
C GLY A 148 10.04 -2.81 0.91
N ARG A 149 9.20 -3.02 -0.12
CA ARG A 149 7.80 -3.45 -0.01
C ARG A 149 7.62 -4.96 0.00
N LYS A 150 8.71 -5.72 0.08
CA LYS A 150 8.71 -7.20 0.08
C LYS A 150 7.98 -7.77 -1.14
N VAL A 151 8.15 -7.14 -2.30
CA VAL A 151 7.66 -7.69 -3.57
C VAL A 151 8.58 -8.83 -3.98
N ASN A 152 8.02 -10.04 -4.09
CA ASN A 152 8.80 -11.24 -4.33
C ASN A 152 9.11 -11.41 -5.82
N ARG A 153 8.15 -11.04 -6.67
CA ARG A 153 8.22 -11.24 -8.12
C ARG A 153 7.71 -10.03 -8.87
N LEU A 154 8.37 -9.67 -9.96
CA LEU A 154 7.91 -8.66 -10.92
C LEU A 154 7.61 -9.30 -12.27
N ARG A 155 6.44 -9.02 -12.81
CA ARG A 155 6.07 -9.33 -14.19
C ARG A 155 6.23 -8.08 -15.04
N ILE A 156 6.84 -8.27 -16.21
CA ILE A 156 6.96 -7.24 -17.24
C ILE A 156 6.52 -7.85 -18.55
N GLN A 157 5.58 -7.19 -19.22
CA GLN A 157 5.12 -7.57 -20.56
C GLN A 157 5.66 -6.55 -21.54
N TYR A 158 6.33 -7.01 -22.60
CA TYR A 158 6.86 -6.13 -23.64
C TYR A 158 6.97 -6.86 -24.97
N LEU A 159 6.99 -6.10 -26.07
CA LEU A 159 7.18 -6.65 -27.41
C LEU A 159 8.60 -7.20 -27.58
N ARG A 160 8.76 -8.32 -28.28
CA ARG A 160 10.06 -8.94 -28.59
C ARG A 160 11.08 -7.95 -29.15
N ARG A 161 10.63 -7.00 -29.98
CA ARG A 161 11.44 -5.93 -30.57
C ARG A 161 11.83 -4.80 -29.61
N ASN A 162 11.29 -4.76 -28.39
CA ASN A 162 11.62 -3.76 -27.37
C ASN A 162 12.98 -4.08 -26.72
N GLY A 163 14.06 -3.84 -27.47
CA GLY A 163 15.43 -4.09 -27.02
C GLY A 163 15.83 -3.26 -25.79
N ARG A 164 15.17 -2.12 -25.56
CA ARG A 164 15.38 -1.27 -24.37
C ARG A 164 14.87 -1.96 -23.11
N MET A 165 13.63 -2.46 -23.13
CA MET A 165 13.08 -3.22 -22.00
C MET A 165 13.84 -4.52 -21.75
N ALA A 166 14.17 -5.25 -22.81
CA ALA A 166 15.01 -6.44 -22.72
C ALA A 166 16.37 -6.11 -22.06
N SER A 167 16.95 -4.94 -22.35
CA SER A 167 18.19 -4.48 -21.72
C SER A 167 18.04 -4.12 -20.24
N LEU A 168 16.87 -3.65 -19.80
CA LEU A 168 16.61 -3.38 -18.37
C LEU A 168 16.52 -4.68 -17.57
N CYS A 169 15.97 -5.74 -18.16
CA CYS A 169 15.82 -7.04 -17.51
C CYS A 169 17.12 -7.87 -17.47
N ARG A 170 18.15 -7.50 -18.24
CA ARG A 170 19.41 -8.26 -18.32
C ARG A 170 20.16 -8.26 -17.00
N GLY A 171 20.71 -9.42 -16.67
CA GLY A 171 21.47 -9.60 -15.44
C GLY A 171 20.62 -9.58 -14.18
N LEU A 172 19.30 -9.81 -14.30
CA LEU A 172 18.39 -10.13 -13.20
C LEU A 172 18.05 -11.63 -13.23
N SER A 173 17.58 -12.17 -12.10
CA SER A 173 17.10 -13.55 -12.02
C SER A 173 15.75 -13.66 -12.73
N THR A 174 15.79 -13.93 -14.05
CA THR A 174 14.60 -13.85 -14.90
C THR A 174 14.22 -15.19 -15.52
N ARG A 175 12.91 -15.34 -15.78
CA ARG A 175 12.34 -16.35 -16.66
C ARG A 175 11.56 -15.64 -17.76
N PHE A 176 11.73 -16.08 -19.00
CA PHE A 176 11.03 -15.52 -20.15
C PHE A 176 10.06 -16.54 -20.73
N ALA A 177 8.87 -16.09 -21.09
CA ALA A 177 7.94 -16.80 -21.95
C ALA A 177 7.62 -15.92 -23.16
N GLN A 178 7.66 -16.52 -24.35
CA GLN A 178 7.40 -15.82 -25.60
C GLN A 178 6.17 -16.42 -26.26
N ASP A 179 5.28 -15.54 -26.72
CA ASP A 179 4.14 -15.92 -27.56
C ASP A 179 4.04 -14.90 -28.71
N GLY A 180 4.40 -15.34 -29.92
CA GLY A 180 4.56 -14.45 -31.07
C GLY A 180 5.48 -13.26 -30.79
N GLU A 181 4.93 -12.05 -30.97
CA GLU A 181 5.62 -10.77 -30.74
C GLU A 181 5.66 -10.37 -29.27
N GLU A 182 5.00 -11.07 -28.36
CA GLU A 182 4.95 -10.74 -26.94
C GLU A 182 6.03 -11.49 -26.16
N THR A 183 6.58 -10.82 -25.15
CA THR A 183 7.50 -11.39 -24.17
C THR A 183 7.00 -11.09 -22.77
N ALA A 184 6.70 -12.14 -22.01
CA ALA A 184 6.48 -12.08 -20.58
C ALA A 184 7.81 -12.37 -19.88
N CYS A 185 8.34 -11.37 -19.17
CA CYS A 185 9.50 -11.50 -18.30
C CYS A 185 9.04 -11.55 -16.85
N LEU A 186 9.37 -12.63 -16.16
CA LEU A 186 9.21 -12.76 -14.72
C LEU A 186 10.57 -12.59 -14.06
N ILE A 187 10.70 -11.59 -13.19
CA ILE A 187 11.89 -11.32 -12.39
C ILE A 187 11.60 -11.82 -10.96
N THR A 188 12.44 -12.70 -10.43
CA THR A 188 12.42 -13.06 -9.01
C THR A 188 13.30 -12.08 -8.23
N LEU A 189 12.70 -11.35 -7.30
CA LEU A 189 13.38 -10.40 -6.41
C LEU A 189 13.74 -11.03 -5.06
N ALA A 190 12.86 -11.87 -4.52
CA ALA A 190 13.03 -12.57 -3.25
C ALA A 190 12.30 -13.91 -3.28
N GLU A 191 12.72 -14.83 -2.41
CA GLU A 191 11.98 -16.06 -2.15
C GLU A 191 10.75 -15.80 -1.28
N ASP A 192 9.77 -16.69 -1.38
CA ASP A 192 8.54 -16.65 -0.58
C ASP A 192 8.88 -16.98 0.88
N ASP A 193 8.89 -15.96 1.74
CA ASP A 193 9.14 -16.10 3.19
C ASP A 193 7.80 -16.24 3.96
N PRO A 194 7.49 -17.42 4.52
CA PRO A 194 6.24 -17.64 5.26
C PRO A 194 6.01 -16.66 6.41
N ALA A 195 7.06 -16.07 6.99
CA ALA A 195 6.92 -15.06 8.05
C ALA A 195 6.26 -13.75 7.56
N ASN A 196 6.24 -13.52 6.24
CA ASN A 196 5.64 -12.36 5.59
C ASN A 196 4.33 -12.67 4.84
N ALA A 197 3.84 -13.91 4.96
CA ALA A 197 2.65 -14.37 4.28
C ALA A 197 1.38 -13.71 4.84
N CYS A 198 0.59 -13.12 3.95
CA CYS A 198 -0.75 -12.62 4.27
C CYS A 198 -1.74 -13.09 3.22
N ARG A 199 -2.76 -13.88 3.57
CA ARG A 199 -3.85 -14.18 2.63
C ARG A 199 -4.66 -12.91 2.34
N ARG A 200 -5.28 -12.87 1.16
CA ARG A 200 -6.22 -11.83 0.77
C ARG A 200 -7.53 -12.51 0.38
N GLU A 201 -8.62 -12.07 0.98
CA GLU A 201 -9.95 -12.61 0.79
C GLU A 201 -10.94 -11.47 0.50
N MET A 202 -12.06 -11.80 -0.15
CA MET A 202 -13.14 -10.86 -0.43
C MET A 202 -14.38 -11.30 0.34
N GLU A 203 -14.69 -10.57 1.41
CA GLU A 203 -15.84 -10.78 2.29
C GLU A 203 -17.01 -9.92 1.85
N ASP A 204 -17.90 -10.48 1.02
CA ASP A 204 -19.09 -9.77 0.49
C ASP A 204 -18.74 -8.43 -0.19
N GLY A 205 -17.61 -8.39 -0.89
CA GLY A 205 -17.13 -7.20 -1.58
C GLY A 205 -16.25 -6.28 -0.75
N ILE A 206 -15.93 -6.66 0.49
CA ILE A 206 -14.90 -6.02 1.32
C ILE A 206 -13.62 -6.86 1.24
N GLU A 207 -12.52 -6.26 0.80
CA GLU A 207 -11.21 -6.88 0.81
C GLU A 207 -10.69 -6.97 2.26
N VAL A 208 -10.18 -8.14 2.63
CA VAL A 208 -9.56 -8.38 3.93
C VAL A 208 -8.23 -9.11 3.75
N PHE A 209 -7.19 -8.62 4.41
CA PHE A 209 -5.90 -9.28 4.51
C PHE A 209 -5.79 -10.03 5.83
N HIS A 210 -5.32 -11.28 5.81
CA HIS A 210 -5.16 -12.12 6.99
C HIS A 210 -3.71 -12.57 7.15
N ALA A 211 -3.12 -12.32 8.32
CA ALA A 211 -1.88 -12.95 8.72
C ALA A 211 -2.16 -13.93 9.86
N ASP A 212 -1.78 -15.20 9.66
CA ASP A 212 -1.94 -16.22 10.69
C ASP A 212 -0.70 -16.31 11.57
N ALA A 213 -0.90 -16.70 12.82
CA ALA A 213 0.17 -17.16 13.69
C ALA A 213 -0.10 -18.62 14.08
N PRO A 214 0.93 -19.47 14.22
CA PRO A 214 0.77 -20.81 14.78
C PRO A 214 0.24 -20.73 16.22
N ALA A 215 -0.87 -21.42 16.51
CA ALA A 215 -1.53 -21.43 17.83
C ALA A 215 -1.68 -20.00 18.43
N PRO A 216 -2.46 -19.12 17.77
CA PRO A 216 -2.48 -17.70 18.10
C PRO A 216 -3.04 -17.47 19.50
N ARG A 217 -2.37 -16.64 20.30
CA ARG A 217 -2.82 -16.25 21.66
C ARG A 217 -3.86 -15.13 21.66
N GLY A 218 -4.23 -14.65 20.48
CA GLY A 218 -5.15 -13.53 20.28
C GLY A 218 -5.25 -13.19 18.79
N HIS A 219 -6.29 -12.44 18.46
CA HIS A 219 -6.55 -11.97 17.10
C HIS A 219 -6.75 -10.46 17.09
N ILE A 220 -6.13 -9.75 16.15
CA ILE A 220 -6.24 -8.29 16.00
C ILE A 220 -7.03 -7.95 14.75
N LEU A 221 -8.03 -7.07 14.86
CA LEU A 221 -8.63 -6.43 13.69
C LEU A 221 -8.04 -5.02 13.50
N PHE A 222 -7.54 -4.73 12.30
CA PHE A 222 -7.02 -3.42 11.91
C PHE A 222 -8.00 -2.67 10.99
N ILE A 223 -8.21 -1.39 11.29
CA ILE A 223 -9.11 -0.48 10.56
C ILE A 223 -8.33 0.77 10.13
N HIS A 224 -8.25 1.02 8.82
CA HIS A 224 -7.48 2.15 8.26
C HIS A 224 -8.21 3.49 8.34
N GLY A 225 -7.46 4.58 8.11
CA GLY A 225 -7.97 5.95 8.04
C GLY A 225 -8.47 6.36 6.65
N VAL A 226 -8.88 7.63 6.50
CA VAL A 226 -9.34 8.17 5.21
C VAL A 226 -8.22 8.07 4.15
N ALA A 227 -8.59 7.67 2.93
CA ALA A 227 -7.66 7.41 1.82
C ALA A 227 -6.55 6.40 2.15
N GLY A 228 -6.71 5.59 3.20
CA GLY A 228 -5.94 4.39 3.46
C GLY A 228 -6.59 3.16 2.86
N ASP A 229 -6.00 1.99 3.11
CA ASP A 229 -6.62 0.69 2.85
C ASP A 229 -5.94 -0.39 3.72
N GLY A 230 -6.41 -1.64 3.63
CA GLY A 230 -5.86 -2.75 4.41
C GLY A 230 -4.37 -3.02 4.17
N TRP A 231 -3.81 -2.56 3.03
CA TRP A 231 -2.41 -2.75 2.69
C TRP A 231 -1.45 -2.11 3.70
N GLN A 232 -1.85 -0.97 4.28
CA GLN A 232 -1.02 -0.21 5.23
C GLN A 232 -0.62 -1.04 6.46
N TRP A 233 -1.49 -1.98 6.85
CA TRP A 233 -1.24 -2.92 7.94
C TRP A 233 -0.53 -4.18 7.43
N ARG A 234 -0.92 -4.67 6.24
CA ARG A 234 -0.37 -5.87 5.60
C ARG A 234 1.13 -5.79 5.38
N GLU A 235 1.66 -4.62 5.02
CA GLU A 235 3.06 -4.48 4.61
C GLU A 235 4.03 -4.84 5.76
N ASN A 236 3.73 -4.36 6.97
CA ASN A 236 4.65 -4.45 8.11
C ASN A 236 4.00 -5.03 9.37
N MET A 237 2.93 -4.40 9.86
CA MET A 237 2.37 -4.73 11.18
C MET A 237 1.77 -6.14 11.23
N GLN A 238 1.01 -6.57 10.22
CA GLN A 238 0.42 -7.92 10.22
C GLN A 238 1.48 -9.03 10.30
N PRO A 239 2.52 -9.07 9.43
CA PRO A 239 3.65 -9.98 9.59
C PRO A 239 4.35 -9.88 10.95
N TRP A 240 4.54 -8.65 11.45
CA TRP A 240 5.22 -8.44 12.73
C TRP A 240 4.41 -9.05 13.89
N PHE A 241 3.09 -8.83 13.95
CA PHE A 241 2.24 -9.43 14.97
C PHE A 241 2.16 -10.96 14.85
N ALA A 242 2.13 -11.50 13.62
CA ALA A 242 2.19 -12.93 13.38
C ALA A 242 3.47 -13.56 13.97
N ALA A 243 4.62 -12.91 13.76
CA ALA A 243 5.90 -13.32 14.36
C ALA A 243 5.89 -13.22 15.90
N HIS A 244 5.02 -12.39 16.48
CA HIS A 244 4.78 -12.28 17.92
C HIS A 244 3.60 -13.14 18.41
N GLY A 245 3.19 -14.15 17.63
CA GLY A 245 2.18 -15.14 18.05
C GLY A 245 0.73 -14.64 18.03
N LEU A 246 0.45 -13.54 17.32
CA LEU A 246 -0.87 -12.96 17.19
C LEU A 246 -1.34 -13.04 15.74
N SER A 247 -2.49 -13.65 15.50
CA SER A 247 -3.10 -13.57 14.18
C SER A 247 -3.76 -12.21 13.99
N SER A 248 -3.98 -11.79 12.75
CA SER A 248 -4.63 -10.51 12.48
C SER A 248 -5.38 -10.46 11.16
N SER A 249 -6.35 -9.57 11.11
CA SER A 249 -7.14 -9.22 9.93
C SER A 249 -7.08 -7.72 9.69
N ALA A 250 -7.00 -7.28 8.43
CA ALA A 250 -7.00 -5.87 8.05
C ALA A 250 -7.95 -5.67 6.88
N LEU A 251 -9.06 -4.96 7.09
CA LEU A 251 -10.01 -4.69 6.02
C LEU A 251 -9.60 -3.46 5.20
N SER A 252 -9.99 -3.43 3.94
CA SER A 252 -10.11 -2.21 3.14
C SER A 252 -11.58 -1.81 3.14
N LEU A 253 -11.94 -0.65 3.70
CA LEU A 253 -13.30 -0.12 3.69
C LEU A 253 -13.82 0.01 2.24
N ARG A 254 -15.14 0.01 2.05
CA ARG A 254 -15.72 0.15 0.70
C ARG A 254 -15.15 1.37 -0.03
N GLY A 255 -14.92 1.23 -1.33
CA GLY A 255 -14.27 2.26 -2.15
C GLY A 255 -12.76 2.43 -1.93
N HIS A 256 -12.13 1.63 -1.07
CA HIS A 256 -10.68 1.63 -0.84
C HIS A 256 -10.07 0.26 -1.17
N GLY A 257 -8.78 0.24 -1.49
CA GLY A 257 -8.06 -0.99 -1.82
C GLY A 257 -8.75 -1.77 -2.96
N GLY A 258 -8.94 -3.08 -2.77
CA GLY A 258 -9.70 -3.95 -3.67
C GLY A 258 -11.20 -4.05 -3.36
N SER A 259 -11.72 -3.29 -2.39
CA SER A 259 -13.14 -3.33 -2.02
C SER A 259 -14.03 -2.65 -3.06
N LYS A 260 -15.26 -3.14 -3.19
CA LYS A 260 -16.22 -2.58 -4.15
C LYS A 260 -16.54 -1.12 -3.81
N PRO A 261 -16.57 -0.20 -4.79
CA PRO A 261 -17.06 1.15 -4.58
C PRO A 261 -18.59 1.17 -4.43
N ARG A 262 -19.11 2.24 -3.83
CA ARG A 262 -20.53 2.61 -3.81
C ARG A 262 -20.64 4.12 -4.01
N ASP A 263 -21.76 4.62 -4.52
CA ASP A 263 -21.97 6.06 -4.59
C ASP A 263 -22.38 6.60 -3.22
N ASN A 264 -21.99 7.84 -2.90
CA ASN A 264 -22.39 8.60 -1.71
C ASN A 264 -22.14 7.88 -0.37
N GLN A 265 -20.89 7.48 -0.10
CA GLN A 265 -20.52 6.80 1.15
C GLN A 265 -20.68 7.71 2.37
N THR A 266 -21.19 7.17 3.47
CA THR A 266 -21.26 7.86 4.77
C THR A 266 -20.40 7.17 5.84
N LEU A 267 -20.15 7.83 6.97
CA LEU A 267 -19.53 7.16 8.13
C LEU A 267 -20.29 5.91 8.58
N ARG A 268 -21.62 5.92 8.48
CA ARG A 268 -22.48 4.77 8.84
C ARG A 268 -22.24 3.59 7.90
N ASP A 269 -21.95 3.85 6.63
CA ASP A 269 -21.61 2.81 5.66
C ASP A 269 -20.29 2.12 6.03
N TYR A 270 -19.29 2.89 6.46
CA TYR A 270 -18.03 2.32 6.93
C TYR A 270 -18.19 1.56 8.26
N GLU A 271 -19.04 2.04 9.17
CA GLU A 271 -19.38 1.30 10.39
C GLU A 271 -20.02 -0.07 10.05
N GLN A 272 -20.91 -0.11 9.05
CA GLN A 272 -21.49 -1.36 8.56
C GLN A 272 -20.44 -2.31 7.98
N ASP A 273 -19.45 -1.79 7.24
CA ASP A 273 -18.36 -2.63 6.71
C ASP A 273 -17.57 -3.30 7.84
N VAL A 274 -17.25 -2.54 8.89
CA VAL A 274 -16.53 -3.08 10.05
C VAL A 274 -17.36 -4.15 10.77
N GLN A 275 -18.64 -3.87 11.04
CA GLN A 275 -19.58 -4.82 11.66
C GLN A 275 -19.73 -6.10 10.81
N GLN A 276 -19.83 -5.95 9.49
CA GLN A 276 -19.92 -7.05 8.54
C GLN A 276 -18.70 -7.98 8.60
N VAL A 277 -17.49 -7.40 8.64
CA VAL A 277 -16.25 -8.17 8.77
C VAL A 277 -16.21 -8.86 10.13
N LEU A 278 -16.47 -8.14 11.23
CA LEU A 278 -16.45 -8.69 12.59
C LEU A 278 -17.37 -9.91 12.76
N ALA A 279 -18.58 -9.84 12.19
CA ALA A 279 -19.56 -10.91 12.24
C ALA A 279 -19.13 -12.20 11.52
N ARG A 280 -18.13 -12.13 10.63
CA ARG A 280 -17.69 -13.24 9.77
C ARG A 280 -16.29 -13.73 10.06
N LEU A 281 -15.51 -12.98 10.85
CA LEU A 281 -14.18 -13.41 11.22
C LEU A 281 -14.26 -14.79 11.91
N PRO A 282 -13.42 -15.76 11.47
CA PRO A 282 -13.44 -17.11 12.03
C PRO A 282 -13.00 -17.13 13.50
N VAL A 283 -12.21 -16.13 13.89
CA VAL A 283 -11.77 -15.89 15.26
C VAL A 283 -12.13 -14.46 15.62
N GLN A 284 -12.91 -14.31 16.69
CA GLN A 284 -13.31 -12.99 17.16
C GLN A 284 -12.08 -12.23 17.70
N PRO A 285 -11.88 -10.96 17.34
CA PRO A 285 -10.71 -10.21 17.77
C PRO A 285 -10.69 -10.00 19.28
N SER A 286 -9.52 -10.21 19.88
CA SER A 286 -9.21 -9.80 21.25
C SER A 286 -8.84 -8.32 21.35
N LEU A 287 -8.52 -7.69 20.21
CA LEU A 287 -8.16 -6.28 20.11
C LEU A 287 -8.64 -5.70 18.78
N ILE A 288 -9.28 -4.54 18.82
CA ILE A 288 -9.59 -3.75 17.63
C ILE A 288 -8.67 -2.53 17.59
N VAL A 289 -7.97 -2.33 16.47
CA VAL A 289 -6.99 -1.25 16.30
C VAL A 289 -7.43 -0.38 15.12
N GLY A 290 -7.60 0.90 15.38
CA GLY A 290 -8.04 1.86 14.37
C GLY A 290 -7.07 3.02 14.22
N HIS A 291 -6.75 3.39 12.98
CA HIS A 291 -5.98 4.60 12.66
C HIS A 291 -6.89 5.71 12.16
N SER A 292 -6.75 6.93 12.68
CA SER A 292 -7.47 8.12 12.18
C SER A 292 -8.99 7.90 12.17
N MET A 293 -9.65 7.99 11.01
CA MET A 293 -11.07 7.63 10.86
C MET A 293 -11.38 6.20 11.32
N GLY A 294 -10.49 5.24 11.08
CA GLY A 294 -10.63 3.87 11.57
C GLY A 294 -10.64 3.77 13.09
N GLY A 295 -9.98 4.71 13.78
CA GLY A 295 -10.09 4.86 15.23
C GLY A 295 -11.46 5.34 15.68
N PHE A 296 -12.08 6.27 14.94
CA PHE A 296 -13.48 6.66 15.21
C PHE A 296 -14.46 5.51 14.94
N LEU A 297 -14.27 4.75 13.86
CA LEU A 297 -15.08 3.56 13.58
C LEU A 297 -14.90 2.48 14.65
N THR A 298 -13.69 2.33 15.20
CA THR A 298 -13.44 1.47 16.35
C THR A 298 -14.30 1.91 17.53
N GLN A 299 -14.28 3.19 17.90
CA GLN A 299 -15.11 3.73 18.98
C GLN A 299 -16.61 3.47 18.74
N ARG A 300 -17.12 3.70 17.51
CA ARG A 300 -18.51 3.43 17.12
C ARG A 300 -18.92 1.96 17.33
N VAL A 301 -18.03 1.02 17.01
CA VAL A 301 -18.29 -0.42 17.15
C VAL A 301 -18.30 -0.88 18.60
N LEU A 302 -17.51 -0.23 19.46
CA LEU A 302 -17.44 -0.51 20.89
C LEU A 302 -18.61 0.08 21.68
N GLU A 303 -19.18 1.19 21.22
CA GLU A 303 -20.24 1.92 21.93
C GLU A 303 -21.47 1.02 22.18
N GLY A 304 -21.75 0.74 23.45
CA GLY A 304 -22.85 -0.13 23.88
C GLY A 304 -22.64 -1.61 23.60
N ASN A 305 -21.42 -2.03 23.24
CA ASN A 305 -21.10 -3.41 22.89
C ASN A 305 -20.02 -4.00 23.79
N GLU A 306 -20.44 -4.84 24.74
CA GLU A 306 -19.56 -5.51 25.71
C GLU A 306 -18.81 -6.73 25.13
N GLN A 307 -19.06 -7.11 23.87
CA GLN A 307 -18.34 -8.23 23.24
C GLN A 307 -16.84 -7.93 23.12
N TRP A 308 -16.48 -6.67 22.92
CA TRP A 308 -15.11 -6.23 22.64
C TRP A 308 -14.49 -5.63 23.90
N GLN A 309 -13.37 -6.19 24.33
CA GLN A 309 -12.82 -5.89 25.66
C GLN A 309 -11.59 -4.97 25.60
N SER A 310 -10.97 -4.77 24.43
CA SER A 310 -9.77 -3.96 24.29
C SER A 310 -9.72 -3.27 22.93
N ALA A 311 -9.20 -2.04 22.90
CA ALA A 311 -8.96 -1.31 21.65
C ALA A 311 -7.78 -0.35 21.72
N SER A 312 -7.10 -0.15 20.58
CA SER A 312 -6.07 0.88 20.41
C SER A 312 -6.46 1.88 19.32
N LEU A 313 -6.49 3.16 19.69
CA LEU A 313 -6.84 4.29 18.84
C LEU A 313 -5.56 5.04 18.45
N ILE A 314 -5.12 4.94 17.19
CA ILE A 314 -3.86 5.52 16.71
C ILE A 314 -4.16 6.78 15.90
N CYS A 315 -3.66 7.95 16.33
CA CYS A 315 -3.91 9.25 15.72
C CYS A 315 -5.42 9.44 15.40
N SER A 316 -6.28 8.99 16.30
CA SER A 316 -7.71 8.79 16.01
C SER A 316 -8.47 10.10 15.88
N VAL A 317 -9.45 10.13 14.99
CA VAL A 317 -10.53 11.11 15.08
C VAL A 317 -11.20 10.95 16.46
N PRO A 318 -11.37 12.03 17.24
CA PRO A 318 -11.84 11.96 18.61
C PRO A 318 -13.33 11.59 18.69
N PRO A 319 -13.85 11.22 19.87
CA PRO A 319 -15.25 10.81 20.04
C PRO A 319 -16.26 11.91 19.71
N TRP A 320 -15.87 13.19 19.74
CA TRP A 320 -16.71 14.32 19.31
C TRP A 320 -16.57 14.69 17.82
N GLY A 321 -15.85 13.87 17.04
CA GLY A 321 -15.66 14.08 15.61
C GLY A 321 -14.66 15.20 15.27
N LEU A 322 -14.55 15.51 13.98
CA LEU A 322 -13.71 16.62 13.52
C LEU A 322 -14.47 17.94 13.59
N LEU A 323 -13.84 18.97 14.16
CA LEU A 323 -14.36 20.32 14.12
C LEU A 323 -14.22 20.90 12.69
N PRO A 324 -15.07 21.84 12.27
CA PRO A 324 -15.04 22.40 10.91
C PRO A 324 -13.66 22.89 10.45
N GLY A 325 -12.91 23.60 11.31
CA GLY A 325 -11.56 24.09 10.96
C GLY A 325 -10.49 23.00 10.81
N THR A 326 -10.74 21.78 11.28
CA THR A 326 -9.83 20.64 11.09
C THR A 326 -10.08 19.96 9.73
N LEU A 327 -11.28 20.08 9.17
CA LEU A 327 -11.63 19.50 7.86
C LEU A 327 -10.85 20.14 6.73
N ASP A 328 -10.60 21.45 6.79
CA ASP A 328 -9.78 22.15 5.79
C ASP A 328 -8.36 21.57 5.72
N ASN A 329 -7.76 21.25 6.88
CA ASN A 329 -6.44 20.63 6.94
C ASN A 329 -6.44 19.18 6.40
N VAL A 330 -7.52 18.42 6.62
CA VAL A 330 -7.69 17.08 6.02
C VAL A 330 -7.74 17.21 4.50
N VAL A 331 -8.55 18.14 4.01
CA VAL A 331 -8.73 18.41 2.58
C VAL A 331 -7.41 18.83 1.92
N GLU A 332 -6.63 19.70 2.56
CA GLU A 332 -5.33 20.15 2.07
C GLU A 332 -4.30 19.01 2.07
N PHE A 333 -4.22 18.24 3.17
CA PHE A 333 -3.19 17.22 3.35
C PHE A 333 -3.39 15.99 2.45
N MET A 334 -4.65 15.65 2.14
CA MET A 334 -4.96 14.43 1.38
C MET A 334 -4.59 14.53 -0.10
N GLY A 335 -4.56 15.73 -0.70
CA GLY A 335 -4.04 15.97 -2.06
C GLY A 335 -4.69 15.22 -3.23
N ASP A 336 -5.64 14.32 -2.95
CA ASP A 336 -6.34 13.45 -3.89
C ASP A 336 -7.83 13.82 -3.93
N PRO A 337 -8.42 14.08 -5.12
CA PRO A 337 -9.82 14.47 -5.23
C PRO A 337 -10.79 13.44 -4.65
N LEU A 338 -10.48 12.14 -4.74
CA LEU A 338 -11.30 11.08 -4.17
C LEU A 338 -11.15 11.05 -2.64
N GLY A 339 -9.92 11.10 -2.11
CA GLY A 339 -9.69 11.24 -0.68
C GLY A 339 -10.39 12.47 -0.07
N LYS A 340 -10.35 13.60 -0.76
CA LYS A 340 -11.07 14.83 -0.40
C LYS A 340 -12.59 14.62 -0.36
N ALA A 341 -13.16 14.01 -1.40
CA ALA A 341 -14.59 13.73 -1.44
C ALA A 341 -15.02 12.79 -0.31
N ILE A 342 -14.23 11.74 -0.04
CA ILE A 342 -14.49 10.79 1.04
C ILE A 342 -14.38 11.49 2.41
N ALA A 343 -13.38 12.35 2.62
CA ALA A 343 -13.24 13.11 3.86
C ALA A 343 -14.44 14.04 4.11
N ILE A 344 -14.91 14.74 3.07
CA ILE A 344 -16.08 15.63 3.15
C ILE A 344 -17.33 14.82 3.44
N GLN A 345 -17.59 13.75 2.69
CA GLN A 345 -18.77 12.90 2.90
C GLN A 345 -18.78 12.24 4.28
N ALA A 346 -17.60 11.83 4.79
CA ALA A 346 -17.48 11.34 6.14
C ALA A 346 -17.86 12.41 7.17
N ALA A 347 -17.45 13.66 6.96
CA ALA A 347 -17.77 14.79 7.84
C ALA A 347 -19.24 15.24 7.78
N GLU A 348 -19.89 15.10 6.63
CA GLU A 348 -21.28 15.48 6.39
C GLU A 348 -22.31 14.46 6.91
N GLY A 349 -21.87 13.29 7.37
CA GLY A 349 -22.72 12.38 8.14
C GLY A 349 -23.28 13.05 9.40
N LYS A 350 -24.31 12.45 10.04
CA LYS A 350 -24.80 12.91 11.37
C LYS A 350 -23.60 13.30 12.26
N PRO A 351 -23.70 14.37 13.09
CA PRO A 351 -22.58 14.83 13.90
C PRO A 351 -21.91 13.62 14.55
N ALA A 352 -20.66 13.39 14.14
CA ALA A 352 -19.90 12.21 14.49
C ALA A 352 -19.64 12.26 16.01
N TYR A 353 -20.48 11.57 16.76
CA TYR A 353 -20.40 11.49 18.21
C TYR A 353 -20.39 10.04 18.66
N VAL A 354 -19.49 9.74 19.59
CA VAL A 354 -19.46 8.51 20.39
C VAL A 354 -19.55 8.93 21.84
N ASN A 355 -20.43 8.30 22.62
CA ASN A 355 -20.46 8.44 24.06
C ASN A 355 -19.39 7.53 24.71
N PRO A 356 -18.29 8.07 25.25
CA PRO A 356 -17.26 7.25 25.87
C PRO A 356 -17.76 6.48 27.09
N ASP A 357 -18.74 7.02 27.82
CA ASP A 357 -19.36 6.37 29.00
C ASP A 357 -20.06 5.05 28.66
N ASN A 358 -20.41 4.84 27.37
CA ASN A 358 -21.02 3.62 26.88
C ASN A 358 -19.99 2.59 26.36
N ILE A 359 -18.69 2.83 26.55
CA ILE A 359 -17.63 1.92 26.12
C ILE A 359 -17.01 1.27 27.37
N SER A 360 -17.29 -0.03 27.55
CA SER A 360 -16.70 -0.83 28.64
C SER A 360 -15.31 -1.39 28.29
N ALA A 361 -14.94 -1.39 27.00
CA ALA A 361 -13.64 -1.83 26.54
C ALA A 361 -12.51 -0.98 27.11
N ARG A 362 -11.38 -1.60 27.44
CA ARG A 362 -10.17 -0.88 27.81
C ARG A 362 -9.56 -0.22 26.56
N VAL A 363 -9.41 1.09 26.57
CA VAL A 363 -8.93 1.87 25.42
C VAL A 363 -7.50 2.38 25.65
N GLN A 364 -6.62 2.16 24.67
CA GLN A 364 -5.34 2.86 24.54
C GLN A 364 -5.45 3.92 23.46
N VAL A 365 -4.87 5.10 23.71
CA VAL A 365 -4.80 6.18 22.73
C VAL A 365 -3.33 6.48 22.42
N ILE A 366 -2.94 6.35 21.16
CA ILE A 366 -1.58 6.58 20.66
C ILE A 366 -1.62 7.77 19.70
N GLY A 367 -0.66 8.69 19.77
CA GLY A 367 -0.53 9.81 18.83
C GLY A 367 0.91 10.04 18.39
N GLY A 368 1.08 10.80 17.31
CA GLY A 368 2.39 11.32 16.89
C GLY A 368 2.61 12.72 17.45
N SER A 369 3.78 12.97 18.06
CA SER A 369 4.16 14.28 18.62
C SER A 369 4.20 15.43 17.60
N ARG A 370 4.33 15.11 16.31
CA ARG A 370 4.35 16.07 15.18
C ARG A 370 3.12 15.94 14.28
N ASP A 371 2.06 15.27 14.75
CA ASP A 371 0.81 15.17 14.02
C ASP A 371 0.16 16.56 13.91
N ARG A 372 -0.07 17.00 12.67
CA ARG A 372 -0.74 18.29 12.38
C ARG A 372 -2.21 18.11 12.01
N LEU A 373 -2.64 16.87 11.78
CA LEU A 373 -4.02 16.56 11.43
C LEU A 373 -4.85 16.29 12.67
N ILE A 374 -4.32 15.46 13.57
CA ILE A 374 -4.86 15.20 14.91
C ILE A 374 -3.79 15.60 15.92
N PRO A 375 -3.75 16.88 16.33
CA PRO A 375 -2.69 17.39 17.18
C PRO A 375 -2.54 16.64 18.51
N PRO A 376 -1.33 16.63 19.13
CA PRO A 376 -1.08 15.95 20.40
C PRO A 376 -2.06 16.33 21.52
N GLU A 377 -2.51 17.58 21.56
CA GLU A 377 -3.51 18.06 22.51
C GLU A 377 -4.89 17.42 22.31
N VAL A 378 -5.27 17.13 21.06
CA VAL A 378 -6.50 16.41 20.71
C VAL A 378 -6.37 14.95 21.09
N VAL A 379 -5.23 14.32 20.78
CA VAL A 379 -4.95 12.93 21.21
C VAL A 379 -5.01 12.81 22.74
N ALA A 380 -4.41 13.76 23.47
CA ALA A 380 -4.46 13.79 24.94
C ALA A 380 -5.89 14.01 25.46
N ALA A 381 -6.71 14.83 24.78
CA ALA A 381 -8.11 15.01 25.12
C ALA A 381 -8.93 13.72 24.88
N THR A 382 -8.70 13.02 23.77
CA THR A 382 -9.32 11.72 23.48
C THR A 382 -8.98 10.71 24.56
N ALA A 383 -7.71 10.65 25.00
CA ALA A 383 -7.30 9.77 26.10
C ALA A 383 -8.07 10.06 27.40
N ARG A 384 -8.24 11.33 27.76
CA ARG A 384 -9.02 11.73 28.94
C ARG A 384 -10.49 11.32 28.86
N SER A 385 -11.08 11.30 27.67
CA SER A 385 -12.46 10.80 27.48
C SER A 385 -12.62 9.31 27.79
N TYR A 386 -11.53 8.55 27.82
CA TYR A 386 -11.52 7.12 28.15
C TYR A 386 -10.79 6.83 29.47
N ASP A 387 -10.65 7.84 30.34
CA ASP A 387 -9.94 7.75 31.63
C ASP A 387 -8.53 7.13 31.52
N THR A 388 -7.84 7.40 30.41
CA THR A 388 -6.50 6.89 30.13
C THR A 388 -5.52 8.01 29.81
N SER A 389 -4.23 7.67 29.73
CA SER A 389 -3.17 8.57 29.30
C SER A 389 -2.77 8.29 27.85
N ALA A 390 -2.54 9.36 27.08
CA ALA A 390 -2.08 9.22 25.72
C ALA A 390 -0.61 8.75 25.67
N VAL A 391 -0.31 7.83 24.76
CA VAL A 391 1.04 7.43 24.40
C VAL A 391 1.48 8.25 23.19
N MET A 392 2.53 9.06 23.34
CA MET A 392 3.07 9.87 22.25
C MET A 392 4.29 9.19 21.63
N ILE A 393 4.26 8.99 20.32
CA ILE A 393 5.41 8.56 19.53
C ILE A 393 6.20 9.80 19.13
N GLU A 394 7.43 9.88 19.61
CA GLU A 394 8.32 11.02 19.37
C GLU A 394 8.72 11.11 17.89
N ASP A 395 8.76 12.34 17.37
CA ASP A 395 9.05 12.68 15.98
C ASP A 395 8.14 12.03 14.91
N ALA A 396 6.96 11.55 15.31
CA ALA A 396 5.99 10.96 14.40
C ALA A 396 4.90 11.95 13.96
N GLY A 397 4.52 11.91 12.68
CA GLY A 397 3.36 12.61 12.13
C GLY A 397 2.12 11.73 12.01
N HIS A 398 1.09 12.20 11.31
CA HIS A 398 -0.22 11.52 11.24
C HIS A 398 -0.17 10.08 10.68
N ALA A 399 0.59 9.87 9.60
CA ALA A 399 0.74 8.56 8.96
C ALA A 399 1.75 7.64 9.70
N VAL A 400 1.76 7.68 11.04
CA VAL A 400 2.76 6.99 11.88
C VAL A 400 2.87 5.50 11.56
N ILE A 401 1.75 4.84 11.25
CA ILE A 401 1.66 3.40 10.93
C ILE A 401 2.35 3.01 9.62
N SER A 402 2.58 3.97 8.72
CA SER A 402 3.26 3.78 7.43
C SER A 402 4.61 4.51 7.38
N SER A 403 5.03 5.09 8.50
CA SER A 403 6.30 5.79 8.63
C SER A 403 7.40 4.85 9.14
N ARG A 404 8.64 5.35 9.27
CA ARG A 404 9.73 4.60 9.93
C ARG A 404 9.46 4.27 11.41
N LYS A 405 8.44 4.87 12.00
CA LYS A 405 8.01 4.72 13.40
C LYS A 405 6.88 3.70 13.59
N TRP A 406 6.52 2.96 12.54
CA TRP A 406 5.44 1.96 12.62
C TRP A 406 5.71 0.91 13.71
N GLN A 407 6.98 0.52 13.91
CA GLN A 407 7.33 -0.50 14.89
C GLN A 407 7.13 -0.01 16.33
N ASP A 408 7.51 1.24 16.62
CA ASP A 408 7.27 1.89 17.92
C ASP A 408 5.77 1.84 18.28
N VAL A 409 4.88 2.05 17.30
CA VAL A 409 3.42 1.90 17.48
C VAL A 409 3.02 0.44 17.73
N ALA A 410 3.54 -0.50 16.94
CA ALA A 410 3.20 -1.92 17.06
C ALA A 410 3.60 -2.48 18.45
N GLU A 411 4.74 -2.05 18.99
CA GLU A 411 5.20 -2.40 20.33
C GLU A 411 4.25 -1.88 21.42
N GLN A 412 3.75 -0.64 21.28
CA GLN A 412 2.76 -0.08 22.23
C GLN A 412 1.42 -0.81 22.17
N VAL A 413 0.96 -1.19 20.98
CA VAL A 413 -0.26 -2.00 20.79
C VAL A 413 -0.09 -3.39 21.40
N LEU A 414 1.07 -4.03 21.21
CA LEU A 414 1.38 -5.32 21.83
C LEU A 414 1.39 -5.22 23.36
N GLN A 415 2.07 -4.22 23.93
CA GLN A 415 2.10 -3.99 25.37
C GLN A 415 0.70 -3.79 25.95
N HIS A 416 -0.15 -3.03 25.26
CA HIS A 416 -1.53 -2.84 25.66
C HIS A 416 -2.27 -4.17 25.71
N LEU A 417 -2.23 -4.98 24.64
CA LEU A 417 -2.88 -6.28 24.61
C LEU A 417 -2.44 -7.18 25.77
N LEU A 418 -1.13 -7.27 26.03
CA LEU A 418 -0.58 -8.14 27.07
C LEU A 418 -0.91 -7.68 28.49
N ALA A 419 -1.08 -6.38 28.72
CA ALA A 419 -1.48 -5.86 30.03
C ALA A 419 -2.96 -6.16 30.38
N GLY A 420 -3.75 -6.68 29.44
CA GLY A 420 -5.14 -7.08 29.66
C GLY A 420 -5.37 -8.61 29.70
N GLN A 421 -4.33 -9.40 29.49
CA GLN A 421 -4.33 -10.87 29.67
C GLN A 421 -3.84 -11.20 31.08
#